data_AF-A0A0F9E128-F1
#
_entry.id   AF-A0A0F9E128-F1
#
_cell.length_a   1.000
_cell.length_b   1.000
_cell.length_c   1.000
_cell.angle_alpha   90.00
_cell.angle_beta   90.00
_cell.angle_gamma   90.00
#
_symmetry.space_group_name_H-M   'P 1'
#
loop_
_entity.id
_entity.type
_entity.pdbx_description
1 polymer ?
#
loop_
_entity_poly.entity_id
_entity_poly.type
_entity_poly.pdbx_seq_one_letter_code
_entity_poly.pdbx_strand_id
1 'polypeptide(L)'
;PYMDPETLCRNYSHWLIIVLTLYRETNNENYYFFSQKIITELKGCLFRPMAASFHCRSNPNKDFSNGLMGQAWVMEALLFSYEILEDESLLQLAEEIYFKHFFDKKRGLWRILNVDGSYSDFDKTFNHQLWFAAIASQIPSDSIKDDIKLFFNNVIRNVEIYPNGVIYHKSSIFNFSIESKLGVLSLVNFVIDSFFNMKSKSGLYSKSVGYHSFNLYAFSILQDSFLNDTFFTSEKFKKIGSVIFSKEYQNTLQKSKYSFQYNPPGYEEAVFLSRQPTGDNYDSVLNTIQRNFNITGKYNVKGVHDEHTSFARLYELARLNIDLTHKFITVDE
;
A
#
# COMPACT_ATOMS: atom_id res chain seq x y z
N PRO A 1 -13.25 -2.77 8.76
CA PRO A 1 -13.42 -2.65 10.23
C PRO A 1 -13.52 -1.21 10.77
N TYR A 2 -13.12 -0.18 10.01
CA TYR A 2 -13.21 1.21 10.49
C TYR A 2 -14.54 1.90 10.17
N MET A 3 -15.29 1.38 9.19
CA MET A 3 -16.59 1.93 8.75
C MET A 3 -16.53 3.44 8.48
N ASP A 4 -15.38 3.92 8.02
CA ASP A 4 -15.22 5.32 7.63
C ASP A 4 -15.89 5.52 6.27
N PRO A 5 -16.68 6.60 6.09
CA PRO A 5 -17.19 6.96 4.77
C PRO A 5 -16.02 7.41 3.88
N GLU A 6 -15.74 6.62 2.85
CA GLU A 6 -14.75 6.94 1.80
C GLU A 6 -15.46 7.58 0.59
N THR A 7 -14.71 8.37 -0.18
CA THR A 7 -15.21 8.88 -1.47
C THR A 7 -15.02 7.81 -2.55
N LEU A 8 -15.65 8.02 -3.72
CA LEU A 8 -15.42 7.16 -4.89
C LEU A 8 -13.99 7.21 -5.43
N CYS A 9 -13.16 8.19 -5.01
CA CYS A 9 -11.79 8.38 -5.52
C CYS A 9 -10.95 7.11 -5.41
N ARG A 10 -11.02 6.41 -4.26
CA ARG A 10 -10.31 5.15 -4.04
C ARG A 10 -10.76 4.08 -5.01
N ASN A 11 -12.07 3.87 -5.11
CA ASN A 11 -12.63 2.82 -5.95
C ASN A 11 -12.41 3.10 -7.43
N TYR A 12 -12.49 4.35 -7.86
CA TYR A 12 -12.16 4.77 -9.23
C TYR A 12 -10.69 4.49 -9.54
N SER A 13 -9.77 4.79 -8.62
CA SER A 13 -8.35 4.48 -8.79
C SER A 13 -8.10 2.98 -8.97
N HIS A 14 -8.72 2.14 -8.14
CA HIS A 14 -8.61 0.69 -8.28
C HIS A 14 -9.26 0.15 -9.58
N TRP A 15 -10.46 0.64 -9.92
CA TRP A 15 -11.17 0.25 -11.14
C TRP A 15 -10.42 0.66 -12.40
N LEU A 16 -9.73 1.79 -12.37
CA LEU A 16 -8.89 2.24 -13.48
C LEU A 16 -7.82 1.20 -13.82
N ILE A 17 -7.15 0.64 -12.81
CA ILE A 17 -6.16 -0.43 -12.99
C ILE A 17 -6.81 -1.68 -13.58
N ILE A 18 -7.95 -2.12 -13.04
CA ILE A 18 -8.68 -3.30 -13.56
C ILE A 18 -9.04 -3.11 -15.03
N VAL A 19 -9.66 -1.98 -15.37
CA VAL A 19 -10.17 -1.70 -16.71
C VAL A 19 -9.03 -1.57 -17.71
N LEU A 20 -7.93 -0.91 -17.34
CA LEU A 20 -6.76 -0.82 -18.20
C LEU A 20 -6.06 -2.16 -18.39
N THR A 21 -6.07 -3.02 -17.37
CA THR A 21 -5.61 -4.40 -17.52
C THR A 21 -6.47 -5.12 -18.56
N LEU A 22 -7.79 -5.04 -18.45
CA LEU A 22 -8.70 -5.64 -19.43
C LEU A 22 -8.50 -5.05 -20.83
N TYR A 23 -8.26 -3.74 -20.95
CA TYR A 23 -7.93 -3.11 -22.22
C TYR A 23 -6.65 -3.71 -22.82
N ARG A 24 -5.56 -3.78 -22.04
CA ARG A 24 -4.28 -4.34 -22.48
C ARG A 24 -4.41 -5.79 -22.96
N GLU A 25 -5.18 -6.62 -22.25
CA GLU A 25 -5.33 -8.04 -22.59
C GLU A 25 -6.28 -8.30 -23.76
N THR A 26 -7.29 -7.43 -23.97
CA THR A 26 -8.37 -7.69 -24.95
C THR A 26 -8.40 -6.75 -26.15
N ASN A 27 -7.69 -5.61 -26.07
CA ASN A 27 -7.80 -4.48 -27.00
C ASN A 27 -9.24 -3.98 -27.21
N ASN A 28 -10.13 -4.16 -26.23
CA ASN A 28 -11.52 -3.71 -26.32
C ASN A 28 -11.63 -2.22 -25.98
N GLU A 29 -11.93 -1.41 -26.99
CA GLU A 29 -12.05 0.05 -26.89
C GLU A 29 -13.07 0.54 -25.84
N ASN A 30 -14.06 -0.28 -25.45
CA ASN A 30 -14.96 0.11 -24.36
C ASN A 30 -14.22 0.30 -23.04
N TYR A 31 -13.19 -0.51 -22.77
CA TYR A 31 -12.35 -0.35 -21.58
C TYR A 31 -11.48 0.90 -21.68
N TYR A 32 -10.94 1.22 -22.86
CA TYR A 32 -10.24 2.47 -23.09
C TYR A 32 -11.15 3.69 -22.86
N PHE A 33 -12.35 3.72 -23.43
CA PHE A 33 -13.28 4.84 -23.23
C PHE A 33 -13.70 4.99 -21.76
N PHE A 34 -13.84 3.89 -21.04
CA PHE A 34 -14.17 3.92 -19.62
C PHE A 34 -13.00 4.40 -18.76
N SER A 35 -11.75 4.00 -19.08
CA SER A 35 -10.56 4.48 -18.38
C SER A 35 -10.39 6.00 -18.54
N GLN A 36 -10.62 6.53 -19.75
CA GLN A 36 -10.58 7.97 -20.03
C GLN A 36 -11.61 8.75 -19.20
N LYS A 37 -12.82 8.20 -19.01
CA LYS A 37 -13.84 8.80 -18.13
C LYS A 37 -13.38 8.84 -16.67
N ILE A 38 -12.84 7.73 -16.16
CA ILE A 38 -12.31 7.69 -14.79
C ILE A 38 -11.17 8.70 -14.60
N ILE A 39 -10.22 8.77 -15.53
CA ILE A 39 -9.10 9.72 -15.49
C ILE A 39 -9.62 11.16 -15.45
N THR A 40 -10.60 11.48 -16.29
CA THR A 40 -11.24 12.81 -16.33
C THR A 40 -11.87 13.16 -14.98
N GLU A 41 -12.62 12.23 -14.39
CA GLU A 41 -13.25 12.42 -13.08
C GLU A 41 -12.20 12.61 -11.97
N LEU A 42 -11.15 11.78 -11.93
CA LEU A 42 -10.05 11.88 -10.95
C LEU A 42 -9.37 13.25 -11.01
N LYS A 43 -9.12 13.78 -12.22
CA LYS A 43 -8.54 15.12 -12.42
C LYS A 43 -9.50 16.25 -12.04
N GLY A 44 -10.80 15.98 -11.92
CA GLY A 44 -11.84 16.96 -11.61
C GLY A 44 -11.81 17.48 -10.17
N CYS A 45 -12.42 18.65 -9.95
CA CYS A 45 -12.44 19.32 -8.65
C CYS A 45 -13.21 18.55 -7.56
N LEU A 46 -14.06 17.59 -7.95
CA LEU A 46 -14.76 16.71 -7.01
C LEU A 46 -13.78 15.81 -6.24
N PHE A 47 -12.81 15.21 -6.95
CA PHE A 47 -11.82 14.32 -6.34
C PHE A 47 -10.50 15.02 -6.03
N ARG A 48 -10.18 16.14 -6.68
CA ARG A 48 -8.97 16.92 -6.42
C ARG A 48 -9.30 18.41 -6.22
N PRO A 49 -9.99 18.76 -5.13
CA PRO A 49 -10.31 20.16 -4.82
C PRO A 49 -9.03 20.99 -4.72
N MET A 50 -9.12 22.25 -5.17
CA MET A 50 -8.01 23.22 -5.18
C MET A 50 -6.72 22.74 -5.85
N ALA A 51 -6.77 21.66 -6.65
CA ALA A 51 -5.59 21.00 -7.23
C ALA A 51 -4.49 20.67 -6.19
N ALA A 52 -4.88 20.41 -4.94
CA ALA A 52 -3.97 20.02 -3.86
C ALA A 52 -3.86 18.49 -3.78
N SER A 53 -4.28 17.89 -2.67
CA SER A 53 -4.42 16.44 -2.50
C SER A 53 -5.77 15.93 -3.03
N PHE A 54 -5.86 14.63 -3.25
CA PHE A 54 -7.12 13.96 -3.56
C PHE A 54 -8.00 13.83 -2.31
N HIS A 55 -9.30 14.02 -2.48
CA HIS A 55 -10.33 13.84 -1.46
C HIS A 55 -10.74 12.36 -1.44
N CYS A 56 -10.20 11.61 -0.48
CA CYS A 56 -10.36 10.15 -0.37
C CYS A 56 -11.29 9.72 0.78
N ARG A 57 -11.59 10.62 1.72
CA ARG A 57 -12.42 10.32 2.91
C ARG A 57 -13.37 11.47 3.19
N SER A 58 -14.59 11.18 3.63
CA SER A 58 -15.62 12.18 3.93
C SER A 58 -15.87 12.40 5.44
N ASN A 59 -15.13 11.71 6.32
CA ASN A 59 -15.31 11.81 7.76
C ASN A 59 -14.71 13.13 8.29
N PRO A 60 -15.51 14.07 8.82
CA PRO A 60 -15.01 15.39 9.27
C PRO A 60 -14.15 15.33 10.53
N ASN A 61 -14.15 14.21 11.27
CA ASN A 61 -13.30 14.01 12.44
C ASN A 61 -11.89 13.52 12.09
N LYS A 62 -11.60 13.37 10.79
CA LYS A 62 -10.32 12.93 10.25
C LYS A 62 -9.94 13.82 9.09
N ASP A 63 -8.71 13.66 8.61
CA ASP A 63 -8.29 14.28 7.36
C ASP A 63 -9.13 13.72 6.18
N PHE A 64 -9.39 14.60 5.20
CA PHE A 64 -10.14 14.26 3.99
C PHE A 64 -9.29 13.58 2.92
N SER A 65 -7.95 13.61 3.04
CA SER A 65 -7.02 13.03 2.06
C SER A 65 -6.70 11.55 2.29
N ASN A 66 -7.17 10.98 3.41
CA ASN A 66 -6.81 9.66 3.91
C ASN A 66 -5.28 9.53 4.12
N GLY A 67 -4.67 10.56 4.68
CA GLY A 67 -3.24 10.68 4.94
C GLY A 67 -2.44 10.53 3.66
N LEU A 68 -1.31 9.83 3.75
CA LEU A 68 -0.50 9.49 2.58
C LEU A 68 -1.09 8.33 1.77
N MET A 69 -1.88 7.46 2.41
CA MET A 69 -2.39 6.25 1.77
C MET A 69 -3.39 6.54 0.66
N GLY A 70 -4.29 7.51 0.87
CA GLY A 70 -5.22 7.94 -0.17
C GLY A 70 -4.50 8.40 -1.44
N GLN A 71 -3.42 9.15 -1.26
CA GLN A 71 -2.62 9.69 -2.34
C GLN A 71 -1.81 8.60 -3.04
N ALA A 72 -1.28 7.62 -2.29
CA ALA A 72 -0.60 6.46 -2.84
C ALA A 72 -1.51 5.64 -3.77
N TRP A 73 -2.77 5.39 -3.41
CA TRP A 73 -3.72 4.67 -4.28
C TRP A 73 -3.97 5.39 -5.61
N VAL A 74 -4.10 6.72 -5.56
CA VAL A 74 -4.32 7.51 -6.78
C VAL A 74 -3.05 7.54 -7.63
N MET A 75 -1.88 7.77 -7.03
CA MET A 75 -0.60 7.75 -7.74
C MET A 75 -0.34 6.38 -8.38
N GLU A 76 -0.67 5.28 -7.71
CA GLU A 76 -0.54 3.93 -8.28
C GLU A 76 -1.37 3.79 -9.57
N ALA A 77 -2.62 4.24 -9.52
CA ALA A 77 -3.50 4.21 -10.68
C ALA A 77 -3.00 5.11 -11.82
N LEU A 78 -2.47 6.30 -11.52
CA LEU A 78 -1.91 7.22 -12.51
C LEU A 78 -0.66 6.64 -13.18
N LEU A 79 0.26 6.07 -12.41
CA LEU A 79 1.49 5.47 -12.93
C LEU A 79 1.19 4.22 -13.76
N PHE A 80 0.26 3.37 -13.31
CA PHE A 80 -0.21 2.23 -14.11
C PHE A 80 -0.90 2.69 -15.41
N SER A 81 -1.64 3.79 -15.36
CA SER A 81 -2.28 4.36 -16.55
C SER A 81 -1.27 4.93 -17.53
N TYR A 82 -0.23 5.60 -17.03
CA TYR A 82 0.89 6.06 -17.85
C TYR A 82 1.57 4.89 -18.57
N GLU A 83 1.83 3.77 -17.89
CA GLU A 83 2.47 2.59 -18.47
C GLU A 83 1.68 2.00 -19.66
N ILE A 84 0.34 2.04 -19.60
CA ILE A 84 -0.51 1.43 -20.63
C ILE A 84 -0.90 2.41 -21.74
N LEU A 85 -1.13 3.67 -21.39
CA LEU A 85 -1.66 4.68 -22.32
C LEU A 85 -0.57 5.58 -22.91
N GLU A 86 0.64 5.57 -22.35
CA GLU A 86 1.76 6.44 -22.72
C GLU A 86 1.41 7.94 -22.65
N ASP A 87 0.44 8.31 -21.81
CA ASP A 87 0.03 9.70 -21.57
C ASP A 87 0.90 10.34 -20.47
N GLU A 88 1.93 11.08 -20.91
CA GLU A 88 2.86 11.82 -20.05
C GLU A 88 2.18 12.76 -19.03
N SER A 89 0.95 13.23 -19.30
CA SER A 89 0.21 14.07 -18.34
C SER A 89 -0.14 13.33 -17.04
N LEU A 90 -0.21 11.99 -17.08
CA LEU A 90 -0.50 11.14 -15.92
C LEU A 90 0.74 10.98 -15.05
N LEU A 91 1.91 10.80 -15.66
CA LEU A 91 3.18 10.78 -14.96
C LEU A 91 3.46 12.13 -14.29
N GLN A 92 3.30 13.23 -15.03
CA GLN A 92 3.46 14.59 -14.50
C GLN A 92 2.52 14.87 -13.33
N LEU A 93 1.29 14.36 -13.37
CA LEU A 93 0.34 14.49 -12.27
C LEU A 93 0.80 13.69 -11.04
N ALA A 94 1.31 12.46 -11.21
CA ALA A 94 1.86 11.68 -10.11
C ALA A 94 3.07 12.38 -9.46
N GLU A 95 3.96 12.97 -10.27
CA GLU A 95 5.08 13.81 -9.82
C GLU A 95 4.60 15.05 -9.06
N GLU A 96 3.62 15.75 -9.61
CA GLU A 96 3.03 16.95 -9.00
C GLU A 96 2.47 16.63 -7.60
N ILE A 97 1.74 15.52 -7.45
CA ILE A 97 1.21 15.06 -6.17
C ILE A 97 2.34 14.79 -5.19
N TYR A 98 3.40 14.08 -5.62
CA TYR A 98 4.55 13.81 -4.79
C TYR A 98 5.20 15.10 -4.27
N PHE A 99 5.53 16.03 -5.17
CA PHE A 99 6.24 17.26 -4.80
C PHE A 99 5.39 18.26 -3.99
N LYS A 100 4.06 18.13 -4.01
CA LYS A 100 3.18 18.86 -3.09
C LYS A 100 3.20 18.29 -1.66
N HIS A 101 3.67 17.07 -1.43
CA HIS A 101 3.83 16.56 -0.07
C HIS A 101 5.17 17.02 0.51
N PHE A 102 5.12 17.71 1.66
CA PHE A 102 6.33 18.15 2.34
C PHE A 102 7.12 16.96 2.89
N PHE A 103 8.37 16.83 2.45
CA PHE A 103 9.32 15.83 2.96
C PHE A 103 10.34 16.46 3.93
N ASP A 104 10.32 16.01 5.19
CA ASP A 104 11.35 16.37 6.17
C ASP A 104 12.61 15.54 5.92
N LYS A 105 13.61 16.13 5.26
CA LYS A 105 14.89 15.46 4.94
C LYS A 105 15.66 14.97 6.17
N LYS A 106 15.48 15.60 7.35
CA LYS A 106 16.19 15.19 8.58
C LYS A 106 15.59 13.90 9.14
N ARG A 107 14.27 13.79 9.13
CA ARG A 107 13.56 12.60 9.61
C ARG A 107 13.37 11.53 8.55
N GLY A 108 13.37 11.93 7.29
CA GLY A 108 13.00 11.07 6.16
C GLY A 108 11.51 10.76 6.15
N LEU A 109 10.63 11.73 6.41
CA LEU A 109 9.18 11.51 6.58
C LEU A 109 8.36 12.52 5.78
N TRP A 110 7.22 12.06 5.24
CA TRP A 110 6.25 12.92 4.58
C TRP A 110 5.15 13.39 5.55
N ARG A 111 4.74 14.65 5.39
CA ARG A 111 3.56 15.22 6.06
C ARG A 111 2.29 14.96 5.26
N ILE A 112 1.15 14.98 5.94
CA ILE A 112 -0.15 14.90 5.28
C ILE A 112 -0.42 16.25 4.60
N LEU A 113 -0.70 16.21 3.29
CA LEU A 113 -1.27 17.31 2.53
C LEU A 113 -2.80 17.24 2.62
N ASN A 114 -3.42 18.34 3.03
CA ASN A 114 -4.86 18.48 3.09
C ASN A 114 -5.43 18.89 1.72
N VAL A 115 -6.74 18.65 1.55
CA VAL A 115 -7.49 18.95 0.32
C VAL A 115 -7.56 20.45 -0.03
N ASP A 116 -7.25 21.32 0.93
CA ASP A 116 -7.15 22.78 0.75
C ASP A 116 -5.71 23.26 0.49
N GLY A 117 -4.74 22.34 0.43
CA GLY A 117 -3.32 22.64 0.25
C GLY A 117 -2.54 22.95 1.53
N SER A 118 -3.20 22.96 2.70
CA SER A 118 -2.51 23.10 3.99
C SER A 118 -1.80 21.79 4.40
N TYR A 119 -0.84 21.89 5.32
CA TYR A 119 -0.13 20.72 5.85
C TYR A 119 -0.57 20.41 7.27
N SER A 120 -0.85 19.14 7.54
CA SER A 120 -0.94 18.60 8.90
C SER A 120 0.42 18.06 9.37
N ASP A 121 0.47 17.45 10.55
CA ASP A 121 1.67 16.77 11.04
C ASP A 121 2.04 15.55 10.16
N PHE A 122 3.13 14.85 10.49
CA PHE A 122 3.52 13.61 9.83
C PHE A 122 2.41 12.56 9.89
N ASP A 123 2.24 11.79 8.81
CA ASP A 123 1.38 10.60 8.87
C ASP A 123 2.07 9.55 9.76
N LYS A 124 1.60 9.42 11.01
CA LYS A 124 2.20 8.53 12.01
C LYS A 124 1.94 7.04 11.74
N THR A 125 1.21 6.69 10.69
CA THR A 125 0.87 5.31 10.35
C THR A 125 1.97 4.72 9.45
N PHE A 126 2.75 3.77 9.98
CA PHE A 126 3.90 3.20 9.27
C PHE A 126 3.56 2.70 7.85
N ASN A 127 2.46 1.96 7.70
CA ASN A 127 2.06 1.42 6.41
C ASN A 127 1.70 2.53 5.39
N HIS A 128 1.18 3.69 5.84
CA HIS A 128 0.91 4.80 4.94
C HIS A 128 2.20 5.42 4.38
N GLN A 129 3.20 5.64 5.25
CA GLN A 129 4.53 6.09 4.82
C GLN A 129 5.20 5.07 3.89
N LEU A 130 5.12 3.78 4.23
CA LEU A 130 5.67 2.69 3.44
C LEU A 130 5.07 2.64 2.02
N TRP A 131 3.74 2.69 1.93
CA TRP A 131 3.05 2.65 0.64
C TRP A 131 3.31 3.90 -0.20
N PHE A 132 3.32 5.08 0.41
CA PHE A 132 3.63 6.31 -0.32
C PHE A 132 5.04 6.27 -0.90
N ALA A 133 6.03 5.83 -0.12
CA ALA A 133 7.39 5.61 -0.60
C ALA A 133 7.45 4.55 -1.71
N ALA A 134 6.73 3.44 -1.56
CA ALA A 134 6.68 2.36 -2.53
C ALA A 134 6.16 2.84 -3.89
N ILE A 135 5.02 3.53 -3.90
CA ILE A 135 4.45 4.05 -5.14
C ILE A 135 5.33 5.15 -5.74
N ALA A 136 5.81 6.10 -4.92
CA ALA A 136 6.70 7.15 -5.39
C ALA A 136 8.01 6.62 -5.97
N SER A 137 8.48 5.45 -5.55
CA SER A 137 9.72 4.84 -6.07
C SER A 137 9.65 4.47 -7.56
N GLN A 138 8.45 4.36 -8.12
CA GLN A 138 8.23 4.07 -9.54
C GLN A 138 8.30 5.33 -10.42
N ILE A 139 8.37 6.52 -9.82
CA ILE A 139 8.54 7.78 -10.56
C ILE A 139 10.03 7.91 -10.94
N PRO A 140 10.36 8.16 -12.22
CA PRO A 140 11.74 8.25 -12.70
C PRO A 140 12.41 9.59 -12.33
N SER A 141 12.59 9.83 -11.03
CA SER A 141 13.18 11.06 -10.49
C SER A 141 14.24 10.78 -9.42
N ASP A 142 15.48 11.23 -9.66
CA ASP A 142 16.60 11.03 -8.73
C ASP A 142 16.35 11.71 -7.37
N SER A 143 15.70 12.88 -7.35
CA SER A 143 15.36 13.56 -6.10
C SER A 143 14.41 12.73 -5.24
N ILE A 144 13.40 12.10 -5.86
CA ILE A 144 12.45 11.21 -5.19
C ILE A 144 13.17 9.96 -4.67
N LYS A 145 14.06 9.40 -5.49
CA LYS A 145 14.88 8.25 -5.11
C LYS A 145 15.74 8.55 -3.87
N ASP A 146 16.32 9.74 -3.79
CA ASP A 146 17.12 10.17 -2.64
C ASP A 146 16.28 10.38 -1.38
N ASP A 147 15.05 10.90 -1.51
CA ASP A 147 14.09 10.94 -0.39
C ASP A 147 13.78 9.55 0.14
N ILE A 148 13.49 8.62 -0.76
CA ILE A 148 13.17 7.25 -0.37
C ILE A 148 14.37 6.57 0.29
N LYS A 149 15.61 6.80 -0.15
CA LYS A 149 16.81 6.31 0.55
C LYS A 149 16.89 6.84 1.98
N LEU A 150 16.56 8.11 2.21
CA LEU A 150 16.52 8.70 3.56
C LEU A 150 15.43 8.04 4.41
N PHE A 151 14.21 7.89 3.88
CA PHE A 151 13.14 7.15 4.55
C PHE A 151 13.56 5.71 4.88
N PHE A 152 14.25 5.05 3.96
CA PHE A 152 14.71 3.68 4.13
C PHE A 152 15.66 3.53 5.31
N ASN A 153 16.67 4.40 5.37
CA ASN A 153 17.69 4.39 6.41
C ASN A 153 17.12 4.80 7.77
N ASN A 154 16.22 5.77 7.79
CA ASN A 154 15.69 6.33 9.03
C ASN A 154 14.56 5.49 9.61
N VAL A 155 13.72 4.89 8.75
CA VAL A 155 12.47 4.23 9.13
C VAL A 155 12.49 2.73 8.84
N ILE A 156 12.63 2.32 7.57
CA ILE A 156 12.45 0.91 7.16
C ILE A 156 13.42 -0.03 7.89
N ARG A 157 14.71 0.31 7.98
CA ARG A 157 15.70 -0.54 8.68
C ARG A 157 15.35 -0.75 10.16
N ASN A 158 14.65 0.22 10.76
CA ASN A 158 14.24 0.22 12.16
C ASN A 158 12.83 -0.34 12.38
N VAL A 159 12.17 -0.87 11.33
CA VAL A 159 10.83 -1.45 11.46
C VAL A 159 10.79 -2.49 12.58
N GLU A 160 9.79 -2.38 13.43
CA GLU A 160 9.56 -3.28 14.55
C GLU A 160 8.80 -4.52 14.09
N ILE A 161 9.26 -5.69 14.55
CA ILE A 161 8.61 -6.98 14.28
C ILE A 161 8.36 -7.74 15.58
N TYR A 162 7.32 -8.56 15.60
CA TYR A 162 7.10 -9.55 16.64
C TYR A 162 8.16 -10.68 16.55
N PRO A 163 8.34 -11.48 17.62
CA PRO A 163 9.31 -12.57 17.62
C PRO A 163 9.16 -13.59 16.48
N ASN A 164 8.00 -13.70 15.85
CA ASN A 164 7.75 -14.61 14.72
C ASN A 164 7.94 -13.96 13.34
N GLY A 165 8.15 -12.64 13.25
CA GLY A 165 8.37 -11.93 11.98
C GLY A 165 7.26 -10.99 11.55
N VAL A 166 6.06 -11.06 12.17
CA VAL A 166 4.96 -10.14 11.84
C VAL A 166 5.40 -8.70 12.13
N ILE A 167 5.22 -7.81 11.15
CA ILE A 167 5.46 -6.37 11.31
C ILE A 167 4.50 -5.80 12.35
N TYR A 168 5.01 -5.09 13.34
CA TYR A 168 4.19 -4.45 14.34
C TYR A 168 3.40 -3.29 13.73
N HIS A 169 2.08 -3.32 13.84
CA HIS A 169 1.20 -2.34 13.19
C HIS A 169 1.49 -0.87 13.59
N LYS A 170 1.96 -0.64 14.82
CA LYS A 170 2.38 0.69 15.29
C LYS A 170 3.90 0.84 15.35
N SER A 171 4.61 0.16 14.45
CA SER A 171 6.05 0.37 14.29
C SER A 171 6.33 1.86 14.22
N SER A 172 7.25 2.35 15.07
CA SER A 172 7.59 3.76 15.10
C SER A 172 8.10 4.24 13.73
N ILE A 173 7.62 5.39 13.28
CA ILE A 173 8.19 6.11 12.13
C ILE A 173 9.33 7.05 12.53
N PHE A 174 9.50 7.28 13.83
CA PHE A 174 10.55 8.12 14.38
C PHE A 174 11.76 7.28 14.80
N ASN A 175 12.95 7.85 14.61
CA ASN A 175 14.22 7.22 14.95
C ASN A 175 14.87 7.91 16.15
N PHE A 176 15.12 7.18 17.24
CA PHE A 176 15.72 7.72 18.46
C PHE A 176 17.03 8.48 18.23
N SER A 177 17.93 7.98 17.36
CA SER A 177 19.21 8.62 17.07
C SER A 177 19.03 9.96 16.35
N ILE A 178 17.97 10.10 15.57
CA ILE A 178 17.61 11.35 14.89
C ILE A 178 16.94 12.30 15.88
N GLU A 179 15.91 11.82 16.59
CA GLU A 179 15.14 12.65 17.52
C GLU A 179 16.00 13.22 18.66
N SER A 180 16.97 12.44 19.16
CA SER A 180 17.94 12.91 20.16
C SER A 180 18.85 14.05 19.65
N LYS A 181 19.13 14.10 18.34
CA LYS A 181 19.91 15.18 17.72
C LYS A 181 19.08 16.42 17.39
N LEU A 182 17.75 16.28 17.30
CA LEU A 182 16.84 17.40 17.00
C LEU A 182 16.48 18.24 18.22
N GLY A 183 16.75 17.75 19.42
CA GLY A 183 16.62 18.49 20.67
C GLY A 183 15.68 17.83 21.68
N VAL A 184 15.65 18.38 22.89
CA VAL A 184 14.96 17.79 24.05
C VAL A 184 13.47 17.61 23.81
N LEU A 185 12.78 18.58 23.19
CA LEU A 185 11.35 18.48 22.90
C LEU A 185 11.02 17.32 21.95
N SER A 186 11.85 17.13 20.92
CA SER A 186 11.71 16.03 19.96
C SER A 186 11.88 14.66 20.65
N LEU A 187 12.89 14.58 21.51
CA LEU A 187 13.16 13.39 22.30
C LEU A 187 12.03 13.06 23.27
N VAL A 188 11.47 14.06 23.96
CA VAL A 188 10.32 13.87 24.87
C VAL A 188 9.11 13.36 24.09
N ASN A 189 8.80 13.95 22.94
CA ASN A 189 7.69 13.50 22.09
C ASN A 189 7.89 12.05 21.63
N PHE A 190 9.10 11.68 21.20
CA PHE A 190 9.45 10.30 20.84
C PHE A 190 9.21 9.32 22.01
N VAL A 191 9.66 9.67 23.22
CA VAL A 191 9.51 8.82 24.41
C VAL A 191 8.03 8.65 24.77
N ILE A 192 7.25 9.73 24.71
CA ILE A 192 5.81 9.69 24.96
C ILE A 192 5.12 8.76 23.95
N ASP A 193 5.36 8.96 22.66
CA ASP A 193 4.78 8.13 21.59
C ASP A 193 5.18 6.65 21.74
N SER A 194 6.45 6.38 22.05
CA SER A 194 6.96 5.03 22.27
C SER A 194 6.30 4.34 23.47
N PHE A 195 6.10 5.06 24.57
CA PHE A 195 5.45 4.54 25.77
C PHE A 195 4.00 4.15 25.53
N PHE A 196 3.23 5.02 24.85
CA PHE A 196 1.84 4.72 24.50
C PHE A 196 1.73 3.55 23.52
N ASN A 197 2.67 3.41 22.59
CA ASN A 197 2.70 2.28 21.67
C ASN A 197 2.99 0.96 22.40
N MET A 198 3.99 0.93 23.28
CA MET A 198 4.38 -0.28 24.02
C MET A 198 3.23 -0.88 24.84
N LYS A 199 2.43 -0.03 25.51
CA LYS A 199 1.24 -0.47 26.28
C LYS A 199 0.20 -1.21 25.44
N SER A 200 0.17 -0.98 24.12
CA SER A 200 -0.81 -1.58 23.22
C SER A 200 -0.30 -2.82 22.46
N LYS A 201 0.96 -3.23 22.63
CA LYS A 201 1.64 -4.18 21.74
C LYS A 201 1.02 -5.58 21.73
N SER A 202 0.60 -6.13 22.87
CA SER A 202 -0.04 -7.46 22.93
C SER A 202 -1.45 -7.48 22.33
N GLY A 203 -2.24 -6.43 22.59
CA GLY A 203 -3.61 -6.30 22.06
C GLY A 203 -3.70 -6.02 20.56
N LEU A 204 -2.58 -5.65 19.91
CA LEU A 204 -2.53 -5.29 18.49
C LEU A 204 -1.99 -6.39 17.58
N TYR A 205 -1.67 -7.57 18.09
CA TYR A 205 -1.11 -8.63 17.26
C TYR A 205 -2.06 -9.07 16.13
N SER A 206 -3.35 -9.31 16.43
CA SER A 206 -4.35 -9.66 15.41
C SER A 206 -4.50 -8.59 14.31
N LYS A 207 -4.39 -7.31 14.68
CA LYS A 207 -4.38 -6.20 13.72
C LYS A 207 -3.11 -6.22 12.87
N SER A 208 -1.96 -6.43 13.49
CA SER A 208 -0.67 -6.53 12.82
C SER A 208 -0.64 -7.66 11.78
N VAL A 209 -1.20 -8.83 12.13
CA VAL A 209 -1.37 -9.96 11.21
C VAL A 209 -2.22 -9.56 9.99
N GLY A 210 -3.37 -8.90 10.20
CA GLY A 210 -4.26 -8.48 9.10
C GLY A 210 -3.70 -7.38 8.19
N TYR A 211 -2.67 -6.66 8.61
CA TYR A 211 -1.96 -5.66 7.80
C TYR A 211 -0.60 -6.13 7.31
N HIS A 212 -0.21 -7.36 7.64
CA HIS A 212 1.14 -7.83 7.34
C HIS A 212 1.34 -7.98 5.84
N SER A 213 0.43 -8.68 5.16
CA SER A 213 0.46 -8.90 3.71
C SER A 213 0.38 -7.56 2.95
N PHE A 214 -0.46 -6.63 3.42
CA PHE A 214 -0.52 -5.27 2.89
C PHE A 214 0.83 -4.54 2.92
N ASN A 215 1.66 -4.76 3.94
CA ASN A 215 3.02 -4.22 3.97
C ASN A 215 3.97 -4.99 3.05
N LEU A 216 3.83 -6.32 2.94
CA LEU A 216 4.65 -7.14 2.05
C LEU A 216 4.48 -6.74 0.58
N TYR A 217 3.25 -6.39 0.18
CA TYR A 217 3.00 -5.81 -1.14
C TYR A 217 3.87 -4.57 -1.34
N ALA A 218 3.77 -3.55 -0.48
CA ALA A 218 4.56 -2.33 -0.64
C ALA A 218 6.08 -2.59 -0.63
N PHE A 219 6.54 -3.53 0.20
CA PHE A 219 7.94 -3.97 0.17
C PHE A 219 8.34 -4.59 -1.16
N SER A 220 7.46 -5.33 -1.82
CA SER A 220 7.75 -5.95 -3.11
C SER A 220 7.95 -4.90 -4.21
N ILE A 221 7.17 -3.80 -4.22
CA ILE A 221 7.41 -2.67 -5.12
C ILE A 221 8.76 -1.99 -4.81
N LEU A 222 9.05 -1.74 -3.53
CA LEU A 222 10.33 -1.13 -3.15
C LEU A 222 11.52 -2.03 -3.50
N GLN A 223 11.37 -3.35 -3.43
CA GLN A 223 12.40 -4.31 -3.80
C GLN A 223 12.77 -4.16 -5.27
N ASP A 224 11.77 -4.03 -6.16
CA ASP A 224 11.99 -3.80 -7.60
C ASP A 224 12.77 -2.50 -7.86
N SER A 225 12.50 -1.43 -7.10
CA SER A 225 13.17 -0.13 -7.23
C SER A 225 14.57 -0.07 -6.59
N PHE A 226 14.86 -0.95 -5.63
CA PHE A 226 16.08 -0.96 -4.81
C PHE A 226 16.70 -2.37 -4.69
N LEU A 227 16.81 -3.09 -5.81
CA LEU A 227 17.27 -4.49 -5.88
C LEU A 227 18.57 -4.79 -5.12
N ASN A 228 19.48 -3.82 -5.05
CA ASN A 228 20.80 -3.98 -4.42
C ASN A 228 20.84 -3.53 -2.95
N ASP A 229 19.71 -3.11 -2.35
CA ASP A 229 19.70 -2.71 -0.95
C ASP A 229 19.82 -3.93 -0.02
N THR A 230 20.78 -3.85 0.91
CA THR A 230 21.12 -4.92 1.87
C THR A 230 19.98 -5.29 2.81
N PHE A 231 18.96 -4.45 2.97
CA PHE A 231 17.81 -4.80 3.79
C PHE A 231 17.04 -6.00 3.24
N PHE A 232 16.85 -6.08 1.92
CA PHE A 232 16.09 -7.17 1.30
C PHE A 232 16.79 -8.53 1.40
N THR A 233 18.10 -8.56 1.69
CA THR A 233 18.86 -9.79 1.96
C THR A 233 19.10 -10.04 3.44
N SER A 234 18.65 -9.13 4.32
CA SER A 234 18.84 -9.24 5.76
C SER A 234 17.99 -10.34 6.40
N GLU A 235 18.47 -10.91 7.51
CA GLU A 235 17.71 -11.88 8.30
C GLU A 235 16.37 -11.31 8.81
N LYS A 236 16.31 -9.99 9.07
CA LYS A 236 15.06 -9.32 9.45
C LYS A 236 14.03 -9.42 8.31
N PHE A 237 14.41 -9.10 7.08
CA PHE A 237 13.48 -9.14 5.94
C PHE A 237 13.09 -10.57 5.57
N LYS A 238 14.04 -11.52 5.60
CA LYS A 238 13.72 -12.95 5.43
C LYS A 238 12.67 -13.42 6.43
N LYS A 239 12.81 -13.02 7.70
CA LYS A 239 11.84 -13.36 8.76
C LYS A 239 10.47 -12.70 8.55
N ILE A 240 10.46 -11.46 8.07
CA ILE A 240 9.24 -10.74 7.66
C ILE A 240 8.53 -11.53 6.55
N GLY A 241 9.24 -11.91 5.48
CA GLY A 241 8.64 -12.65 4.37
C GLY A 241 8.21 -14.07 4.74
N SER A 242 9.00 -14.80 5.54
CA SER A 242 8.74 -16.22 5.83
C SER A 242 7.55 -16.46 6.76
N VAL A 243 7.12 -15.46 7.53
CA VAL A 243 6.07 -15.64 8.54
C VAL A 243 4.73 -16.05 7.93
N ILE A 244 4.48 -15.69 6.67
CA ILE A 244 3.24 -16.04 5.95
C ILE A 244 3.07 -17.55 5.78
N PHE A 245 4.15 -18.33 5.84
CA PHE A 245 4.08 -19.79 5.78
C PHE A 245 3.82 -20.45 7.14
N SER A 246 3.86 -19.69 8.23
CA SER A 246 3.68 -20.25 9.58
C SER A 246 2.21 -20.54 9.88
N LYS A 247 1.96 -21.68 10.52
CA LYS A 247 0.60 -22.10 10.94
C LYS A 247 -0.02 -21.11 11.93
N GLU A 248 0.78 -20.53 12.81
CA GLU A 248 0.34 -19.52 13.78
C GLU A 248 -0.19 -18.26 13.08
N TYR A 249 0.56 -17.76 12.09
CA TYR A 249 0.15 -16.63 11.28
C TYR A 249 -1.17 -16.92 10.54
N GLN A 250 -1.23 -18.04 9.82
CA GLN A 250 -2.40 -18.40 9.02
C GLN A 250 -3.67 -18.56 9.88
N ASN A 251 -3.57 -19.22 11.04
CA ASN A 251 -4.68 -19.37 11.98
C ASN A 251 -5.16 -18.02 12.54
N THR A 252 -4.24 -17.08 12.78
CA THR A 252 -4.57 -15.75 13.30
C THR A 252 -5.14 -14.86 12.21
N LEU A 253 -4.61 -14.97 10.99
CA LEU A 253 -5.05 -14.24 9.80
C LEU A 253 -6.53 -14.53 9.55
N GLN A 254 -6.91 -15.80 9.46
CA GLN A 254 -8.31 -16.20 9.21
C GLN A 254 -9.31 -15.66 10.24
N LYS A 255 -8.88 -15.42 11.49
CA LYS A 255 -9.73 -14.91 12.57
C LYS A 255 -9.73 -13.39 12.69
N SER A 256 -8.80 -12.70 12.02
CA SER A 256 -8.64 -11.26 12.16
C SER A 256 -9.67 -10.51 11.33
N LYS A 257 -10.44 -9.60 11.96
CA LYS A 257 -11.35 -8.67 11.27
C LYS A 257 -10.66 -7.65 10.35
N TYR A 258 -9.32 -7.61 10.35
CA TYR A 258 -8.51 -6.76 9.50
C TYR A 258 -7.96 -7.52 8.27
N SER A 259 -8.20 -8.84 8.18
CA SER A 259 -7.78 -9.70 7.07
C SER A 259 -8.86 -9.74 5.98
N PHE A 260 -9.24 -10.92 5.47
CA PHE A 260 -10.19 -11.23 4.39
C PHE A 260 -11.50 -10.41 4.38
N GLN A 261 -11.97 -9.91 5.53
CA GLN A 261 -13.16 -9.05 5.61
C GLN A 261 -12.87 -7.56 5.25
N TYR A 262 -11.61 -7.22 5.02
CA TYR A 262 -11.14 -5.85 4.83
C TYR A 262 -9.98 -5.75 3.83
N ASN A 263 -8.86 -6.42 4.11
CA ASN A 263 -7.75 -6.59 3.17
C ASN A 263 -7.88 -7.95 2.46
N PRO A 264 -7.36 -8.11 1.24
CA PRO A 264 -7.28 -9.39 0.56
C PRO A 264 -5.87 -10.00 0.69
N PRO A 265 -5.48 -10.53 1.87
CA PRO A 265 -4.10 -10.92 2.13
C PRO A 265 -3.58 -12.00 1.17
N GLY A 266 -4.46 -12.82 0.55
CA GLY A 266 -4.00 -13.78 -0.44
C GLY A 266 -3.53 -13.16 -1.75
N TYR A 267 -4.07 -12.00 -2.15
CA TYR A 267 -3.59 -11.24 -3.32
C TYR A 267 -2.28 -10.52 -2.96
N GLU A 268 -2.26 -9.88 -1.79
CA GLU A 268 -1.08 -9.17 -1.29
C GLU A 268 0.13 -10.11 -1.10
N GLU A 269 -0.09 -11.32 -0.56
CA GLU A 269 0.94 -12.36 -0.45
C GLU A 269 1.36 -12.90 -1.82
N ALA A 270 0.42 -13.08 -2.75
CA ALA A 270 0.71 -13.52 -4.11
C ALA A 270 1.62 -12.55 -4.86
N VAL A 271 1.34 -11.25 -4.76
CA VAL A 271 2.16 -10.17 -5.33
C VAL A 271 3.58 -10.21 -4.76
N PHE A 272 3.71 -10.35 -3.44
CA PHE A 272 5.02 -10.48 -2.79
C PHE A 272 5.79 -11.73 -3.24
N LEU A 273 5.13 -12.89 -3.26
CA LEU A 273 5.74 -14.17 -3.64
C LEU A 273 6.16 -14.22 -5.11
N SER A 274 5.39 -13.61 -6.01
CA SER A 274 5.70 -13.54 -7.44
C SER A 274 7.00 -12.77 -7.75
N ARG A 275 7.49 -11.96 -6.79
CA ARG A 275 8.72 -11.15 -6.91
C ARG A 275 9.90 -11.72 -6.14
N GLN A 276 9.73 -12.83 -5.41
CA GLN A 276 10.84 -13.41 -4.67
C GLN A 276 11.78 -14.18 -5.61
N PRO A 277 13.11 -14.00 -5.50
CA PRO A 277 14.09 -14.60 -6.41
C PRO A 277 14.23 -16.13 -6.27
N THR A 278 13.63 -16.74 -5.23
CA THR A 278 13.79 -18.15 -4.93
C THR A 278 12.80 -19.01 -5.73
N GLY A 279 13.24 -19.54 -6.87
CA GLY A 279 12.59 -20.66 -7.59
C GLY A 279 11.15 -20.42 -8.07
N ASP A 280 10.56 -21.43 -8.70
CA ASP A 280 9.19 -21.40 -9.20
C ASP A 280 8.17 -21.31 -8.03
N ASN A 281 7.87 -20.08 -7.60
CA ASN A 281 6.90 -19.80 -6.53
C ASN A 281 5.45 -19.97 -6.99
N TYR A 282 5.22 -20.44 -8.22
CA TYR A 282 3.89 -20.53 -8.84
C TYR A 282 2.86 -21.22 -7.94
N ASP A 283 3.18 -22.41 -7.42
CA ASP A 283 2.25 -23.15 -6.57
C ASP A 283 1.93 -22.40 -5.28
N SER A 284 2.92 -21.71 -4.69
CA SER A 284 2.69 -20.89 -3.50
C SER A 284 1.79 -19.71 -3.80
N VAL A 285 2.01 -19.02 -4.93
CA VAL A 285 1.17 -17.90 -5.39
C VAL A 285 -0.26 -18.37 -5.65
N LEU A 286 -0.44 -19.47 -6.37
CA LEU A 286 -1.76 -20.00 -6.68
C LEU A 286 -2.50 -20.42 -5.39
N ASN A 287 -1.80 -21.05 -4.45
CA ASN A 287 -2.37 -21.46 -3.17
C ASN A 287 -2.87 -20.26 -2.34
N THR A 288 -2.15 -19.12 -2.31
CA THR A 288 -2.61 -17.94 -1.55
C THR A 288 -3.85 -17.31 -2.20
N ILE A 289 -3.90 -17.25 -3.54
CA ILE A 289 -5.06 -16.75 -4.29
C ILE A 289 -6.28 -17.65 -4.07
N GLN A 290 -6.13 -18.97 -4.26
CA GLN A 290 -7.20 -19.94 -4.05
C GLN A 290 -7.73 -19.90 -2.62
N ARG A 291 -6.85 -19.82 -1.62
CA ARG A 291 -7.24 -19.65 -0.22
C ARG A 291 -8.08 -18.38 -0.03
N ASN A 292 -7.72 -17.28 -0.68
CA ASN A 292 -8.50 -16.04 -0.62
C ASN A 292 -9.92 -16.27 -1.16
N PHE A 293 -10.04 -16.78 -2.39
CA PHE A 293 -11.35 -17.02 -3.01
C PHE A 293 -12.20 -18.06 -2.28
N ASN A 294 -11.60 -19.08 -1.67
CA ASN A 294 -12.32 -20.04 -0.83
C ASN A 294 -12.99 -19.36 0.37
N ILE A 295 -12.39 -18.29 0.89
CA ILE A 295 -12.90 -17.54 2.04
C ILE A 295 -13.86 -16.43 1.59
N THR A 296 -13.50 -15.66 0.57
CA THR A 296 -14.18 -14.41 0.19
C THR A 296 -15.10 -14.56 -1.03
N GLY A 297 -15.12 -15.72 -1.67
CA GLY A 297 -15.85 -15.98 -2.92
C GLY A 297 -15.19 -15.32 -4.14
N LYS A 298 -15.60 -15.71 -5.35
CA LYS A 298 -14.99 -15.27 -6.62
C LYS A 298 -14.90 -13.76 -6.84
N TYR A 299 -15.80 -12.98 -6.22
CA TYR A 299 -15.81 -11.51 -6.34
C TYR A 299 -15.16 -10.80 -5.15
N ASN A 300 -14.60 -11.54 -4.20
CA ASN A 300 -13.99 -10.99 -2.97
C ASN A 300 -14.98 -10.19 -2.10
N VAL A 301 -16.25 -10.57 -2.04
CA VAL A 301 -17.30 -9.81 -1.32
C VAL A 301 -17.94 -10.57 -0.16
N LYS A 302 -17.63 -11.86 0.03
CA LYS A 302 -18.29 -12.66 1.07
C LYS A 302 -17.84 -12.19 2.47
N GLY A 303 -18.80 -11.73 3.26
CA GLY A 303 -18.58 -11.36 4.67
C GLY A 303 -17.83 -10.04 4.88
N VAL A 304 -17.76 -9.19 3.85
CA VAL A 304 -17.16 -7.85 3.92
C VAL A 304 -18.23 -6.80 4.24
N HIS A 305 -17.81 -5.67 4.80
CA HIS A 305 -18.73 -4.55 5.08
C HIS A 305 -18.95 -3.64 3.86
N ASP A 306 -17.93 -3.49 3.02
CA ASP A 306 -17.95 -2.63 1.83
C ASP A 306 -17.63 -3.49 0.62
N GLU A 307 -18.69 -4.00 -0.02
CA GLU A 307 -18.59 -4.91 -1.17
C GLU A 307 -17.96 -4.21 -2.38
N HIS A 308 -18.26 -2.93 -2.61
CA HIS A 308 -17.74 -2.19 -3.74
C HIS A 308 -16.23 -2.01 -3.64
N THR A 309 -15.75 -1.58 -2.48
CA THR A 309 -14.31 -1.43 -2.24
C THR A 309 -13.62 -2.79 -2.27
N SER A 310 -14.20 -3.82 -1.63
CA SER A 310 -13.58 -5.14 -1.60
C SER A 310 -13.51 -5.80 -2.97
N PHE A 311 -14.52 -5.61 -3.82
CA PHE A 311 -14.49 -6.05 -5.21
C PHE A 311 -13.44 -5.28 -6.03
N ALA A 312 -13.36 -3.96 -5.85
CA ALA A 312 -12.35 -3.14 -6.52
C ALA A 312 -10.91 -3.54 -6.15
N ARG A 313 -10.67 -4.12 -4.95
CA ARG A 313 -9.35 -4.64 -4.54
C ARG A 313 -8.85 -5.82 -5.38
N LEU A 314 -9.65 -6.37 -6.31
CA LEU A 314 -9.15 -7.31 -7.33
C LEU A 314 -8.04 -6.70 -8.21
N TYR A 315 -7.92 -5.36 -8.26
CA TYR A 315 -6.85 -4.69 -9.00
C TYR A 315 -5.44 -5.19 -8.62
N GLU A 316 -5.26 -5.64 -7.37
CA GLU A 316 -3.97 -6.15 -6.90
C GLU A 316 -3.50 -7.38 -7.69
N LEU A 317 -4.44 -8.18 -8.21
CA LEU A 317 -4.12 -9.32 -9.06
C LEU A 317 -3.53 -8.87 -10.41
N ALA A 318 -3.86 -7.67 -10.88
CA ALA A 318 -3.26 -7.11 -12.10
C ALA A 318 -1.76 -6.80 -11.96
N ARG A 319 -1.23 -6.87 -10.73
CA ARG A 319 0.16 -6.55 -10.39
C ARG A 319 1.01 -7.80 -10.15
N LEU A 320 0.44 -8.99 -10.42
CA LEU A 320 1.19 -10.24 -10.38
C LEU A 320 2.21 -10.30 -11.51
N ASN A 321 3.43 -10.73 -11.17
CA ASN A 321 4.51 -10.90 -12.13
C ASN A 321 4.67 -12.38 -12.54
N ILE A 322 3.55 -13.08 -12.75
CA ILE A 322 3.51 -14.45 -13.26
C ILE A 322 2.34 -14.62 -14.21
N ASP A 323 2.52 -15.41 -15.26
CA ASP A 323 1.42 -15.79 -16.14
C ASP A 323 0.57 -16.90 -15.49
N LEU A 324 -0.64 -16.52 -15.09
CA LEU A 324 -1.62 -17.43 -14.50
C LEU A 324 -2.54 -18.09 -15.54
N THR A 325 -2.55 -17.61 -16.79
CA THR A 325 -3.52 -18.02 -17.82
C THR A 325 -3.45 -19.50 -18.15
N HIS A 326 -2.27 -20.11 -18.03
CA HIS A 326 -2.05 -21.52 -18.38
C HIS A 326 -2.75 -22.57 -17.48
N LYS A 327 -3.21 -22.25 -16.26
CA LYS A 327 -3.94 -23.21 -15.40
C LYS A 327 -5.31 -22.74 -14.88
N PHE A 328 -5.67 -21.46 -14.99
CA PHE A 328 -7.05 -21.06 -14.67
C PHE A 328 -8.07 -21.54 -15.72
N ILE A 329 -7.62 -21.98 -16.91
CA ILE A 329 -8.45 -22.62 -17.94
C ILE A 329 -8.98 -24.00 -17.48
N THR A 330 -8.50 -24.57 -16.37
CA THR A 330 -9.00 -25.86 -15.83
C THR A 330 -9.84 -25.74 -14.57
N VAL A 331 -10.31 -24.54 -14.20
CA VAL A 331 -11.35 -24.44 -13.17
C VAL A 331 -12.69 -24.59 -13.89
N ASP A 332 -13.20 -25.82 -13.85
CA ASP A 332 -14.39 -26.33 -14.52
C ASP A 332 -15.59 -25.35 -14.53
N GLU A 333 -16.33 -25.42 -15.64
CA GLU A 333 -17.63 -24.78 -15.93
C GLU A 333 -18.67 -24.91 -14.79
#